data_AF-D7BFL1-F1
#
_entry.id   AF-D7BFL1-F1
#
_cell.length_a   1.000
_cell.length_b   1.000
_cell.length_c   1.000
_cell.angle_alpha   90.00
_cell.angle_beta   90.00
_cell.angle_gamma   90.00
#
_symmetry.space_group_name_H-M   'P 1'
#
loop_
_entity.id
_entity.type
_entity.pdbx_description
1 polymer ?
#
loop_
_entity_poly.entity_id
_entity_poly.type
_entity_poly.pdbx_seq_one_letter_code
_entity_poly.pdbx_strand_id
1 'polypeptide(L)'
;MTWTPAMRVSLRWALVYLGLLALLLGIGHWNQAQRLGLRNLERRAQALQSEETRLLLQRYDYMSPLKLREWAEENGYVPMSLGQWIKQGGKP
;
A
#
# COMPACT_ATOMS: atom_id res chain seq x y z
N MET A 1 -25.76 -16.06 -58.75
CA MET A 1 -25.62 -14.71 -58.15
C MET A 1 -24.14 -14.33 -58.16
N THR A 2 -23.67 -13.68 -59.22
CA THR A 2 -22.26 -13.28 -59.36
C THR A 2 -22.05 -11.93 -58.68
N TRP A 3 -21.40 -11.94 -57.53
CA TRP A 3 -21.06 -10.74 -56.76
C TRP A 3 -20.23 -9.77 -57.62
N THR A 4 -20.71 -8.53 -57.75
CA THR A 4 -19.98 -7.45 -58.41
C THR A 4 -18.67 -7.17 -57.66
N PRO A 5 -17.60 -6.77 -58.35
CA PRO A 5 -16.28 -6.55 -57.74
C PRO A 5 -16.34 -5.54 -56.58
N ALA A 6 -17.21 -4.53 -56.67
CA ALA A 6 -17.45 -3.56 -55.59
C ALA A 6 -17.98 -4.22 -54.31
N MET A 7 -18.92 -5.17 -54.43
CA MET A 7 -19.54 -5.85 -53.28
C MET A 7 -18.54 -6.74 -52.52
N ARG A 8 -17.57 -7.34 -53.24
CA ARG A 8 -16.45 -8.07 -52.64
C ARG A 8 -15.48 -7.16 -51.87
N VAL A 9 -15.25 -5.94 -52.36
CA VAL A 9 -14.40 -4.95 -51.68
C VAL A 9 -15.07 -4.45 -50.41
N SER A 10 -16.37 -4.10 -50.46
CA SER A 10 -17.12 -3.67 -49.28
C SER A 10 -17.12 -4.72 -48.17
N LEU A 11 -17.29 -6.00 -48.53
CA LEU A 11 -17.28 -7.10 -47.55
C LEU A 11 -15.91 -7.28 -46.89
N ARG A 12 -14.81 -7.11 -47.65
CA ARG A 12 -13.45 -7.17 -47.11
C ARG A 12 -13.20 -6.05 -46.11
N TRP A 13 -13.63 -4.82 -46.43
CA TRP A 13 -13.47 -3.69 -45.51
C TRP A 13 -14.34 -3.81 -44.27
N ALA A 14 -15.56 -4.35 -44.39
CA ALA A 14 -16.41 -4.64 -43.24
C ALA A 14 -15.75 -5.62 -42.26
N LEU A 15 -15.11 -6.68 -42.78
CA LEU A 15 -14.36 -7.64 -41.96
C LEU A 15 -13.15 -7.01 -41.28
N VAL A 16 -12.40 -6.15 -41.99
CA VAL A 16 -11.28 -5.41 -41.40
C VAL A 16 -11.75 -4.49 -40.27
N TYR A 17 -12.85 -3.76 -40.48
CA TYR A 17 -13.45 -2.90 -39.46
C TYR A 17 -13.92 -3.69 -38.23
N LEU A 18 -14.58 -4.83 -38.44
CA LEU A 18 -14.98 -5.72 -37.35
C LEU A 18 -13.77 -6.27 -36.60
N GLY A 19 -12.70 -6.64 -37.31
CA GLY A 19 -11.44 -7.05 -36.70
C GLY A 19 -10.82 -5.95 -35.85
N LEU A 20 -10.82 -4.70 -36.33
CA LEU A 20 -10.31 -3.55 -35.60
C LEU A 20 -11.12 -3.27 -34.33
N LEU A 21 -12.46 -3.34 -34.42
CA LEU A 21 -13.36 -3.20 -33.29
C LEU A 21 -13.14 -4.30 -32.25
N ALA A 22 -13.04 -5.55 -32.68
CA ALA A 22 -12.78 -6.69 -31.79
C ALA A 22 -11.43 -6.54 -31.07
N LEU A 23 -10.39 -6.05 -31.77
CA LEU A 23 -9.08 -5.78 -31.20
C LEU A 23 -9.16 -4.69 -30.11
N LEU A 24 -9.84 -3.57 -30.40
CA LEU A 24 -10.06 -2.48 -29.46
C LEU A 24 -10.81 -2.95 -28.21
N LEU A 25 -11.85 -3.76 -28.39
CA LEU A 25 -12.59 -4.37 -27.29
C LEU A 25 -11.70 -5.30 -26.45
N GLY A 26 -10.91 -6.16 -27.10
CA GLY A 26 -9.97 -7.06 -26.41
C GLY A 26 -8.94 -6.30 -25.56
N ILE A 27 -8.35 -5.23 -26.12
CA ILE A 27 -7.41 -4.37 -25.40
C ILE A 27 -8.10 -3.64 -24.23
N GLY A 28 -9.31 -3.13 -24.45
CA GLY A 28 -10.11 -2.48 -23.41
C GLY A 28 -10.41 -3.41 -22.24
N HIS A 29 -10.88 -4.63 -22.52
CA HIS A 29 -11.16 -5.64 -21.51
C HIS A 29 -9.91 -6.07 -20.74
N TRP A 30 -8.78 -6.27 -21.43
CA TRP A 30 -7.52 -6.62 -20.76
C TRP A 30 -7.06 -5.49 -19.83
N ASN A 31 -7.09 -4.24 -20.31
CA ASN A 31 -6.70 -3.09 -19.50
C ASN A 31 -7.61 -2.90 -18.28
N GLN A 32 -8.92 -3.15 -18.43
CA GLN A 32 -9.87 -3.10 -17.31
C GLN A 32 -9.60 -4.20 -16.27
N ALA A 33 -9.28 -5.42 -16.71
CA ALA A 33 -8.90 -6.51 -15.81
C ALA A 33 -7.63 -6.19 -15.01
N GLN A 34 -6.61 -5.62 -15.66
CA GLN A 34 -5.37 -5.20 -15.00
C GLN A 34 -5.62 -4.09 -13.96
N ARG A 35 -6.48 -3.11 -14.29
CA ARG A 35 -6.85 -2.04 -13.37
C ARG A 35 -7.64 -2.53 -12.16
N LEU A 36 -8.47 -3.55 -12.31
CA LEU A 36 -9.18 -4.17 -11.18
C LEU A 36 -8.22 -4.90 -10.23
N GLY A 37 -7.23 -5.60 -10.77
CA GLY A 37 -6.15 -6.22 -9.98
C GLY A 37 -5.34 -5.19 -9.19
N LEU A 38 -4.94 -4.11 -9.84
CA LEU A 38 -4.19 -3.02 -9.20
C LEU A 38 -4.99 -2.34 -8.09
N ARG A 39 -6.27 -2.03 -8.32
CA ARG A 39 -7.13 -1.43 -7.29
C ARG A 39 -7.31 -2.33 -6.07
N ASN A 40 -7.39 -3.64 -6.25
CA ASN A 40 -7.46 -4.58 -5.12
C ASN A 40 -6.15 -4.66 -4.34
N LEU A 41 -5.00 -4.63 -5.03
CA LEU A 41 -3.70 -4.59 -4.37
C LEU A 41 -3.48 -3.29 -3.61
N GLU A 42 -3.87 -2.15 -4.18
CA GLU A 42 -3.75 -0.84 -3.57
C GLU A 42 -4.62 -0.70 -2.32
N ARG A 43 -5.86 -1.23 -2.35
CA ARG A 43 -6.71 -1.29 -1.14
C ARG A 43 -6.10 -2.16 -0.04
N ARG A 44 -5.49 -3.30 -0.40
CA ARG A 44 -4.81 -4.18 0.57
C ARG A 44 -3.59 -3.50 1.17
N ALA A 45 -2.81 -2.79 0.36
CA ALA A 45 -1.67 -2.01 0.83
C ALA A 45 -2.08 -0.92 1.82
N GLN A 46 -3.14 -0.15 1.51
CA GLN A 46 -3.67 0.86 2.43
C GLN A 46 -4.21 0.25 3.74
N ALA A 47 -4.89 -0.89 3.67
CA ALA A 47 -5.37 -1.59 4.86
C ALA A 47 -4.21 -2.04 5.76
N LEU A 48 -3.18 -2.66 5.17
CA LEU A 48 -1.98 -3.10 5.91
C LEU A 48 -1.22 -1.92 6.53
N GLN A 49 -1.07 -0.82 5.79
CA GLN A 49 -0.39 0.38 6.29
C GLN A 49 -1.14 1.02 7.47
N SER A 50 -2.48 1.00 7.45
CA SER A 50 -3.29 1.48 8.57
C SER A 50 -3.11 0.61 9.82
N GLU A 51 -2.93 -0.69 9.63
CA GLU A 51 -2.76 -1.67 10.70
C GLU A 51 -1.35 -1.62 11.29
N GLU A 52 -0.31 -1.47 10.47
CA GLU A 52 1.06 -1.18 10.92
C GLU A 52 1.12 0.11 11.74
N THR A 53 0.48 1.18 11.26
CA THR A 53 0.47 2.46 11.98
C THR A 53 -0.19 2.31 13.35
N ARG A 54 -1.31 1.58 13.43
CA ARG A 54 -2.00 1.29 14.69
C ARG A 54 -1.14 0.46 15.64
N LEU A 55 -0.48 -0.59 15.12
CA LEU A 55 0.40 -1.45 15.91
C LEU A 55 1.64 -0.69 16.41
N LEU A 56 2.19 0.21 15.59
CA LEU A 56 3.30 1.09 15.98
C LEU A 56 2.88 2.07 17.07
N LEU A 57 1.70 2.68 16.97
CA LEU A 57 1.13 3.53 18.02
C LEU A 57 0.90 2.75 19.32
N GLN A 58 0.34 1.55 19.25
CA GLN A 58 0.21 0.68 20.42
C GLN A 58 1.57 0.33 21.03
N ARG A 59 2.55 -0.05 20.20
CA ARG A 59 3.91 -0.32 20.67
C ARG A 59 4.54 0.91 21.31
N TYR A 60 4.31 2.11 20.77
CA TYR A 60 4.81 3.35 21.33
C TYR A 60 4.19 3.65 22.70
N ASP A 61 2.91 3.32 22.89
CA ASP A 61 2.24 3.45 24.19
C ASP A 61 2.83 2.48 25.23
N TYR A 62 3.07 1.22 24.83
CA TYR A 62 3.73 0.22 25.68
C TYR A 62 5.21 0.50 25.94
N MET A 63 5.93 1.07 24.97
CA MET A 63 7.34 1.47 25.11
C MET A 63 7.49 2.94 25.51
N SER A 64 6.42 3.57 25.98
CA SER A 64 6.46 4.97 26.41
C SER A 64 7.53 5.14 27.50
N PRO A 65 8.26 6.27 27.54
CA PRO A 65 9.35 6.48 28.49
C PRO A 65 8.92 6.30 29.95
N LEU A 66 7.64 6.57 30.25
CA LEU A 66 7.01 6.35 31.56
C LEU A 66 6.90 4.86 31.89
N LYS A 67 6.33 4.04 30.99
CA LYS A 67 6.25 2.57 31.13
C LYS A 67 7.64 1.93 31.21
N LEU A 68 8.58 2.44 30.41
CA LEU A 68 9.97 1.98 30.44
C LEU A 68 10.64 2.30 31.78
N ARG A 69 10.29 3.42 32.39
CA ARG A 69 10.80 3.83 33.72
C ARG A 69 10.17 3.00 34.84
N GLU A 70 8.87 2.75 34.79
CA GLU A 70 8.17 1.84 35.72
C GLU A 70 8.75 0.42 35.65
N TRP A 71 8.94 -0.12 34.44
CA TRP A 71 9.59 -1.42 34.24
C TRP A 71 11.02 -1.42 34.77
N ALA A 72 11.80 -0.36 34.53
CA ALA A 72 13.15 -0.24 35.05
C ALA A 72 13.17 -0.21 36.59
N GLU A 73 12.26 0.52 37.21
CA GLU A 73 12.11 0.62 38.66
C GLU A 73 11.69 -0.73 39.30
N GLU A 74 10.75 -1.45 38.69
CA GLU A 74 10.34 -2.81 39.10
C GLU A 74 11.47 -3.84 38.98
N ASN A 75 12.36 -3.68 37.99
CA ASN A 75 13.50 -4.58 37.77
C ASN A 75 14.79 -4.11 38.49
N GLY A 76 14.69 -3.06 39.33
CA GLY A 76 15.82 -2.56 40.12
C GLY A 76 16.84 -1.70 39.34
N TYR A 77 16.52 -1.30 38.11
CA TYR A 77 17.31 -0.39 37.28
C TYR A 77 16.90 1.06 37.55
N VAL A 78 17.73 1.78 38.32
CA VAL A 78 17.58 3.23 38.52
C VAL A 78 18.11 3.98 37.30
N PRO A 79 17.31 4.84 36.64
CA PRO A 79 17.81 5.61 35.50
C PRO A 79 18.91 6.58 35.95
N MET A 80 20.09 6.49 35.34
CA MET A 80 21.24 7.39 35.58
C MET A 80 20.89 8.89 35.42
N SER A 81 19.80 9.24 34.73
CA SER A 81 19.32 10.62 34.58
C SER A 81 18.67 11.21 35.84
N LEU A 82 18.20 10.38 36.77
CA LEU A 82 17.87 10.79 38.16
C LEU A 82 19.12 10.79 39.06
N GLY A 83 20.16 10.06 38.65
CA GLY A 83 21.41 9.87 39.37
C GLY A 83 22.49 10.91 39.10
N GLN A 84 22.17 12.12 38.59
CA GLN A 84 23.21 13.13 38.35
C GLN A 84 23.33 14.24 39.42
N TRP A 85 22.47 14.29 40.44
CA TRP A 85 22.35 15.50 41.28
C TRP A 85 22.62 15.36 42.80
N ILE A 86 23.34 14.33 43.25
CA ILE A 86 23.68 14.20 44.71
C ILE A 86 25.19 14.14 44.99
N LYS A 87 26.08 14.06 43.98
CA LYS A 87 27.54 13.91 44.24
C LYS A 87 28.48 14.96 43.67
N GLN A 88 28.00 16.07 43.10
CA GLN A 88 28.88 17.18 42.70
C GLN A 88 28.24 18.54 43.00
N GLY A 89 28.08 18.86 44.29
CA GLY A 89 27.60 20.17 44.73
C GLY A 89 27.76 20.37 46.23
N GLY A 90 28.92 20.88 46.65
CA GLY A 90 29.20 21.44 47.99
C GLY A 90 29.93 20.47 48.92
N LYS A 91 31.27 20.52 49.04
CA LYS A 91 32.16 21.49 49.74
C LYS A 91 32.68 20.85 51.04
N PRO A 92 33.88 21.22 51.55
CA PRO A 92 34.25 22.57 51.99
C PRO A 92 35.11 23.39 51.02
#